data_AF-A0A5N5JWR6-F1
#
_entry.id   AF-A0A5N5JWR6-F1
#
_cell.length_a   1.000
_cell.length_b   1.000
_cell.length_c   1.000
_cell.angle_alpha   90.00
_cell.angle_beta   90.00
_cell.angle_gamma   90.00
#
_symmetry.space_group_name_H-M   'P 1'
#
loop_
_entity.id
_entity.type
_entity.pdbx_description
1 polymer ?
#
loop_
_entity_poly.entity_id
_entity_poly.type
_entity_poly.pdbx_seq_one_letter_code
_entity_poly.pdbx_strand_id
1 'polypeptide(L)'
;MSSAAFEAEMKLYIDAEFERRRHIRDMDESLQAILRDVLVEASEGMYLWIALQIEALFPLHATTLLSSADIPHLLENLPKDPPEAFDRALESIKDTRYGSRIFQLVAAARRPLTLDELRIALHVKSGDTNWNSTSIPDDGKAIIALCGGNLLEVDEEHETVHFIHHSVFRHLTNVVDGRDDIATGGSAQYYFRQSDADTHMGCLCVTYLNYSIFDTALTSISGSKMVLDTDHLTKGVTNLTLAKTGVATRIISAIRCRRAFGQQGVKNGELLQRYLEPKVDTADLLMFSSYAHHYWIEHTTRFWPSRFSDAYDLFTRL
;
A
#
# COMPACT_ATOMS: atom_id res chain seq x y z
N MET A 1 -25.83 -24.64 12.02
CA MET A 1 -25.96 -24.53 10.56
C MET A 1 -25.51 -25.86 9.96
N SER A 2 -26.26 -26.42 9.01
CA SER A 2 -25.91 -27.71 8.38
C SER A 2 -24.68 -27.55 7.49
N SER A 3 -23.76 -28.52 7.48
CA SER A 3 -22.58 -28.56 6.60
C SER A 3 -22.94 -28.32 5.12
N ALA A 4 -24.11 -28.80 4.67
CA ALA A 4 -24.60 -28.58 3.31
C ALA A 4 -24.98 -27.12 2.99
N ALA A 5 -25.43 -26.35 3.98
CA ALA A 5 -25.77 -24.93 3.78
C ALA A 5 -24.50 -24.08 3.58
N PHE A 6 -23.46 -24.40 4.34
CA PHE A 6 -22.16 -23.75 4.23
C PHE A 6 -21.48 -24.05 2.89
N GLU A 7 -21.56 -25.29 2.41
CA GLU A 7 -21.07 -25.66 1.09
C GLU A 7 -21.77 -24.90 -0.03
N ALA A 8 -23.09 -24.74 0.06
CA ALA A 8 -23.86 -23.97 -0.92
C ALA A 8 -23.47 -22.49 -0.97
N GLU A 9 -23.20 -21.88 0.19
CA GLU A 9 -22.71 -20.49 0.26
C GLU A 9 -21.32 -20.33 -0.37
N MET A 10 -20.41 -21.28 -0.16
CA MET A 10 -19.10 -21.26 -0.81
C MET A 10 -19.21 -21.40 -2.34
N LYS A 11 -20.09 -22.27 -2.82
CA LYS A 11 -20.36 -22.41 -4.26
C LYS A 11 -20.87 -21.11 -4.88
N LEU A 12 -21.80 -20.43 -4.20
CA LEU A 12 -22.31 -19.12 -4.63
C LEU A 12 -21.21 -18.04 -4.67
N TYR A 13 -20.30 -18.04 -3.69
CA TYR A 13 -19.16 -17.13 -3.67
C TYR A 13 -18.22 -17.38 -4.85
N ILE A 14 -17.89 -18.64 -5.15
CA ILE A 14 -17.03 -19.01 -6.28
C ILE A 14 -17.67 -18.56 -7.61
N ASP A 15 -18.97 -18.79 -7.77
CA ASP A 15 -19.69 -18.39 -8.99
C ASP A 15 -19.71 -16.88 -9.20
N ALA A 16 -19.90 -16.13 -8.13
CA ALA A 16 -19.82 -14.67 -8.18
C ALA A 16 -18.41 -14.21 -8.58
N GLU A 17 -17.35 -14.84 -8.07
CA GLU A 17 -15.97 -14.53 -8.44
C GLU A 17 -15.64 -14.90 -9.88
N PHE A 18 -16.12 -16.03 -10.39
CA PHE A 18 -15.97 -16.42 -11.79
C PHE A 18 -16.62 -15.41 -12.73
N GLU A 19 -17.86 -14.99 -12.44
CA GLU A 19 -18.55 -13.99 -13.27
C GLU A 19 -17.83 -12.62 -13.20
N ARG A 20 -17.38 -12.22 -12.01
CA ARG A 20 -16.61 -10.97 -11.83
C ARG A 20 -15.34 -10.95 -12.66
N ARG A 21 -14.65 -12.09 -12.77
CA ARG A 21 -13.36 -12.25 -13.48
C ARG A 21 -13.50 -12.77 -14.91
N ARG A 22 -14.73 -12.90 -15.42
CA ARG A 22 -15.00 -13.41 -16.77
C ARG A 22 -14.26 -12.66 -17.89
N HIS A 23 -14.03 -11.37 -17.70
CA HIS A 23 -13.27 -10.53 -18.62
C HIS A 23 -11.77 -10.86 -18.67
N ILE A 24 -11.21 -11.51 -17.64
CA ILE A 24 -9.82 -11.98 -17.59
C ILE A 24 -9.71 -13.31 -18.32
N ARG A 25 -10.64 -14.23 -18.02
CA ARG A 25 -10.72 -15.55 -18.64
C ARG A 25 -12.18 -16.00 -18.69
N ASP A 26 -12.69 -16.20 -19.91
CA ASP A 26 -13.99 -16.82 -20.11
C ASP A 26 -13.81 -18.35 -20.03
N MET A 27 -14.60 -19.01 -19.18
CA MET A 27 -14.58 -20.45 -18.98
C MET A 27 -15.97 -20.99 -19.27
N ASP A 28 -16.05 -22.14 -19.94
CA ASP A 28 -17.30 -22.84 -20.19
C ASP A 28 -17.92 -23.38 -18.89
N GLU A 29 -19.24 -23.58 -18.91
CA GLU A 29 -20.01 -23.97 -17.73
C GLU A 29 -19.56 -25.33 -17.15
N SER A 30 -19.09 -26.26 -18.00
CA SER A 30 -18.51 -27.53 -17.57
C SER A 30 -17.23 -27.34 -16.76
N LEU A 31 -16.31 -26.48 -17.22
CA LEU A 31 -15.07 -26.20 -16.49
C LEU A 31 -15.34 -25.46 -15.19
N GLN A 32 -16.26 -24.50 -15.19
CA GLN A 32 -16.68 -23.80 -13.98
C GLN A 32 -17.21 -24.78 -12.93
N ALA A 33 -18.04 -25.76 -13.34
CA ALA A 33 -18.57 -26.76 -12.42
C ALA A 33 -17.45 -27.62 -11.80
N ILE A 34 -16.49 -28.09 -12.60
CA ILE A 34 -15.36 -28.89 -12.11
C ILE A 34 -14.50 -28.07 -11.13
N LEU A 35 -14.11 -26.86 -11.51
CA LEU A 35 -13.29 -25.99 -10.66
C LEU A 35 -14.02 -25.66 -9.36
N ARG A 36 -15.31 -25.36 -9.41
CA ARG A 36 -16.12 -25.07 -8.23
C ARG A 36 -16.07 -26.22 -7.22
N ASP A 37 -16.32 -27.45 -7.64
CA ASP A 37 -16.31 -28.60 -6.74
C ASP A 37 -14.91 -28.86 -6.16
N VAL A 38 -13.85 -28.76 -6.99
CA VAL A 38 -12.46 -28.90 -6.52
C VAL A 38 -12.08 -27.82 -5.51
N LEU A 39 -12.44 -26.56 -5.75
CA LEU A 39 -12.14 -25.45 -4.86
C LEU A 39 -12.83 -25.58 -3.50
N VAL A 40 -14.09 -26.03 -3.50
CA VAL A 40 -14.85 -26.28 -2.28
C VAL A 40 -14.21 -27.41 -1.48
N GLU A 41 -13.90 -28.54 -2.12
CA GLU A 41 -13.27 -29.69 -1.46
C GLU A 41 -11.90 -29.32 -0.89
N ALA A 42 -11.06 -28.66 -1.69
CA ALA A 42 -9.72 -28.25 -1.29
C ALA A 42 -9.73 -27.20 -0.16
N SER A 43 -10.82 -26.43 0.00
CA SER A 43 -10.90 -25.37 1.01
C SER A 43 -11.03 -25.85 2.44
N GLU A 44 -11.44 -27.10 2.65
CA GLU A 44 -11.75 -27.63 3.99
C GLU A 44 -12.65 -26.66 4.81
N GLY A 45 -13.47 -25.86 4.12
CA GLY A 45 -14.35 -24.86 4.71
C GLY A 45 -13.75 -23.48 4.99
N MET A 46 -12.57 -23.16 4.46
CA MET A 46 -11.90 -21.87 4.64
C MET A 46 -12.07 -20.97 3.40
N TYR A 47 -12.85 -19.89 3.50
CA TYR A 47 -13.02 -18.91 2.42
C TYR A 47 -11.71 -18.28 1.94
N LEU A 48 -10.76 -18.04 2.85
CA LEU A 48 -9.44 -17.53 2.49
C LEU A 48 -8.74 -18.45 1.48
N TRP A 49 -8.90 -19.77 1.64
CA TRP A 49 -8.31 -20.72 0.70
C TRP A 49 -8.94 -20.62 -0.67
N ILE A 50 -10.27 -20.54 -0.74
CA ILE A 50 -10.99 -20.33 -1.99
C ILE A 50 -10.49 -19.05 -2.67
N ALA A 51 -10.37 -17.95 -1.93
CA ALA A 51 -9.88 -16.69 -2.46
C ALA A 51 -8.45 -16.81 -3.04
N LEU A 52 -7.51 -17.41 -2.29
CA LEU A 52 -6.12 -17.63 -2.73
C LEU A 52 -6.03 -18.53 -3.97
N GLN A 53 -6.87 -19.56 -4.04
CA GLN A 53 -6.94 -20.47 -5.18
C GLN A 53 -7.50 -19.76 -6.42
N ILE A 54 -8.54 -18.95 -6.26
CA ILE A 54 -9.09 -18.13 -7.35
C ILE A 54 -8.05 -17.12 -7.84
N GLU A 55 -7.27 -16.49 -6.96
CA GLU A 55 -6.16 -15.63 -7.37
C GLU A 55 -5.13 -16.37 -8.22
N ALA A 56 -4.80 -17.61 -7.85
CA ALA A 56 -3.90 -18.46 -8.63
C ALA A 56 -4.50 -18.94 -9.97
N LEU A 57 -5.83 -19.07 -10.05
CA LEU A 57 -6.55 -19.47 -11.28
C LEU A 57 -6.67 -18.35 -12.31
N PHE A 58 -6.78 -17.10 -11.87
CA PHE A 58 -6.90 -15.92 -12.72
C PHE A 58 -5.70 -14.97 -12.62
N PRO A 59 -4.45 -15.42 -12.85
CA PRO A 59 -3.35 -14.48 -12.94
C PRO A 59 -3.60 -13.56 -14.13
N LEU A 60 -3.49 -12.24 -13.93
CA LEU A 60 -3.64 -11.21 -14.97
C LEU A 60 -2.76 -11.44 -16.21
N HIS A 61 -1.80 -12.38 -16.15
CA HIS A 61 -0.84 -12.72 -17.21
C HIS A 61 -0.68 -14.22 -17.50
N ALA A 62 -1.49 -15.11 -16.93
CA ALA A 62 -1.35 -16.54 -17.22
C ALA A 62 -2.08 -16.94 -18.49
N THR A 63 -1.41 -17.82 -19.23
CA THR A 63 -1.80 -18.55 -20.44
C THR A 63 -3.31 -18.71 -20.53
N THR A 64 -3.89 -18.21 -21.62
CA THR A 64 -5.23 -18.59 -22.08
C THR A 64 -5.29 -20.12 -22.04
N LEU A 65 -6.30 -20.72 -21.39
CA LEU A 65 -6.53 -22.15 -21.56
C LEU A 65 -6.83 -22.34 -23.05
N LEU A 66 -5.89 -22.95 -23.78
CA LEU A 66 -6.01 -23.13 -25.23
C LEU A 66 -6.79 -24.42 -25.53
N SER A 67 -6.87 -25.33 -24.55
CA SER A 67 -7.54 -26.62 -24.69
C SER A 67 -8.05 -27.16 -23.34
N SER A 68 -9.06 -28.01 -23.38
CA SER A 68 -9.50 -28.82 -22.22
C SER A 68 -8.40 -29.76 -21.70
N ALA A 69 -7.37 -30.02 -22.51
CA ALA A 69 -6.16 -30.75 -22.09
C ALA A 69 -5.29 -29.98 -21.07
N ASP A 70 -5.48 -28.66 -20.94
CA ASP A 70 -4.72 -27.81 -20.00
C ASP A 70 -5.34 -27.82 -18.58
N ILE A 71 -6.56 -28.35 -18.43
CA ILE A 71 -7.29 -28.38 -17.15
C ILE A 71 -6.54 -29.19 -16.07
N PRO A 72 -6.04 -30.41 -16.32
CA PRO A 72 -5.28 -31.15 -15.32
C PRO A 72 -4.04 -30.39 -14.86
N HIS A 73 -3.32 -29.75 -15.79
CA HIS A 73 -2.16 -28.93 -15.46
C HIS A 73 -2.54 -27.69 -14.64
N LEU A 74 -3.68 -27.06 -14.93
CA LEU A 74 -4.18 -25.94 -14.13
C LEU A 74 -4.44 -26.36 -12.68
N LEU A 75 -5.09 -27.51 -12.49
CA LEU A 75 -5.39 -28.08 -11.17
C LEU A 75 -4.13 -28.52 -10.42
N GLU A 76 -3.17 -29.15 -11.11
CA GLU A 76 -1.87 -29.54 -10.54
C GLU A 76 -1.04 -28.33 -10.09
N ASN A 77 -1.21 -27.20 -10.78
CA ASN A 77 -0.52 -25.96 -10.48
C ASN A 77 -1.24 -25.10 -9.44
N LEU A 78 -2.33 -25.53 -8.82
CA LEU A 78 -2.92 -24.81 -7.70
C LEU A 78 -1.97 -24.81 -6.48
N PRO A 79 -1.94 -23.74 -5.66
CA PRO A 79 -1.23 -23.77 -4.39
C PRO A 79 -1.66 -24.98 -3.56
N LYS A 80 -0.69 -25.68 -2.97
CA LYS A 80 -0.94 -26.89 -2.16
C LYS A 80 -1.20 -26.55 -0.70
N ASP A 81 -0.63 -25.44 -0.24
CA ASP A 81 -0.85 -24.91 1.10
C ASP A 81 -0.90 -23.36 1.11
N PRO A 82 -1.43 -22.75 2.19
CA PRO A 82 -1.49 -21.30 2.33
C PRO A 82 -0.13 -20.58 2.22
N PRO A 83 0.97 -21.08 2.81
CA PRO A 83 2.30 -20.51 2.61
C PRO A 83 2.70 -20.38 1.13
N GLU A 84 2.54 -21.45 0.34
CA GLU A 84 2.82 -21.43 -1.10
C GLU A 84 1.95 -20.40 -1.83
N ALA A 85 0.67 -20.30 -1.47
CA ALA A 85 -0.21 -19.29 -2.05
C ALA A 85 0.25 -17.86 -1.74
N PHE A 86 0.70 -17.61 -0.50
CA PHE A 86 1.25 -16.30 -0.12
C PHE A 86 2.54 -15.99 -0.88
N ASP A 87 3.45 -16.96 -1.02
CA ASP A 87 4.69 -16.78 -1.79
C ASP A 87 4.42 -16.44 -3.25
N ARG A 88 3.50 -17.16 -3.90
CA ARG A 88 3.11 -16.86 -5.28
C ARG A 88 2.46 -15.49 -5.42
N ALA A 89 1.63 -15.09 -4.45
CA ALA A 89 1.03 -13.77 -4.41
C ALA A 89 2.11 -12.67 -4.33
N LEU A 90 3.16 -12.86 -3.52
CA LEU A 90 4.31 -11.96 -3.45
C LEU A 90 5.14 -11.94 -4.74
N GLU A 91 5.34 -13.09 -5.39
CA GLU A 91 6.05 -13.19 -6.67
C GLU A 91 5.26 -12.55 -7.82
N SER A 92 3.93 -12.45 -7.71
CA SER A 92 3.09 -11.78 -8.70
C SER A 92 3.20 -10.24 -8.66
N ILE A 93 3.78 -9.67 -7.60
CA ILE A 93 3.94 -8.22 -7.43
C ILE A 93 4.91 -7.70 -8.50
N LYS A 94 4.37 -6.86 -9.40
CA LYS A 94 5.17 -6.24 -10.47
C LYS A 94 5.91 -4.99 -10.04
N ASP A 95 5.26 -4.19 -9.21
CA ASP A 95 5.80 -2.88 -8.80
C ASP A 95 6.51 -3.02 -7.46
N THR A 96 7.82 -3.23 -7.51
CA THR A 96 8.64 -3.56 -6.32
C THR A 96 9.23 -2.34 -5.63
N ARG A 97 8.82 -1.11 -5.99
CA ARG A 97 9.41 0.16 -5.47
C ARG A 97 9.44 0.24 -3.95
N TYR A 98 8.42 -0.31 -3.31
CA TYR A 98 8.32 -0.33 -1.85
C TYR A 98 8.84 -1.62 -1.24
N GLY A 99 8.96 -2.70 -2.02
CA GLY A 99 9.42 -4.00 -1.55
C GLY A 99 8.69 -4.45 -0.28
N SER A 100 9.44 -4.93 0.72
CA SER A 100 8.90 -5.27 2.04
C SER A 100 8.38 -4.08 2.84
N ARG A 101 8.73 -2.82 2.51
CA ARG A 101 8.38 -1.66 3.35
C ARG A 101 6.88 -1.50 3.51
N ILE A 102 6.09 -1.74 2.46
CA ILE A 102 4.63 -1.64 2.54
C ILE A 102 4.06 -2.61 3.59
N PHE A 103 4.53 -3.86 3.56
CA PHE A 103 4.11 -4.88 4.52
C PHE A 103 4.64 -4.60 5.92
N GLN A 104 5.88 -4.10 6.05
CA GLN A 104 6.45 -3.69 7.33
C GLN A 104 5.64 -2.58 7.98
N LEU A 105 5.18 -1.58 7.21
CA LEU A 105 4.38 -0.49 7.76
C LEU A 105 3.03 -0.98 8.28
N VAL A 106 2.32 -1.81 7.50
CA VAL A 106 1.05 -2.39 7.93
C VAL A 106 1.24 -3.31 9.15
N ALA A 107 2.33 -4.10 9.17
CA ALA A 107 2.66 -5.03 10.25
C ALA A 107 3.08 -4.33 11.56
N ALA A 108 3.79 -3.21 11.47
CA ALA A 108 4.25 -2.46 12.63
C ALA A 108 3.18 -1.51 13.19
N ALA A 109 2.10 -1.25 12.46
CA ALA A 109 1.18 -0.20 12.83
C ALA A 109 0.44 -0.50 14.17
N ARG A 110 0.40 0.47 15.10
CA ARG A 110 -0.30 0.30 16.41
C ARG A 110 -1.81 0.35 16.29
N ARG A 111 -2.28 1.04 15.26
CA ARG A 111 -3.65 0.99 14.75
C ARG A 111 -3.57 0.90 13.23
N PRO A 112 -4.61 0.41 12.54
CA PRO A 112 -4.67 0.43 11.09
C PRO A 112 -4.34 1.83 10.54
N LEU A 113 -3.51 1.85 9.49
CA LEU A 113 -3.17 3.08 8.79
C LEU A 113 -4.25 3.38 7.77
N THR A 114 -4.63 4.65 7.64
CA THR A 114 -5.43 5.09 6.50
C THR A 114 -4.61 5.02 5.21
N LEU A 115 -5.29 5.02 4.06
CA LEU A 115 -4.62 5.10 2.76
C LEU A 115 -3.67 6.30 2.67
N ASP A 116 -4.08 7.46 3.17
CA ASP A 116 -3.26 8.67 3.16
C ASP A 116 -2.08 8.57 4.11
N GLU A 117 -2.27 8.03 5.31
CA GLU A 117 -1.17 7.77 6.24
C GLU A 117 -0.11 6.83 5.63
N LEU A 118 -0.55 5.75 4.98
CA LEU A 118 0.34 4.81 4.32
C LEU A 118 1.09 5.46 3.14
N ARG A 119 0.40 6.26 2.31
CA ARG A 119 1.01 7.01 1.18
C ARG A 119 2.16 7.89 1.67
N ILE A 120 1.92 8.64 2.74
CA ILE A 120 2.92 9.54 3.31
C ILE A 120 4.04 8.75 3.98
N ALA A 121 3.73 7.73 4.78
CA ALA A 121 4.75 6.90 5.42
C ALA A 121 5.69 6.22 4.40
N LEU A 122 5.15 5.73 3.28
CA LEU A 122 5.95 5.16 2.18
C LEU A 122 6.84 6.19 1.49
N HIS A 123 6.39 7.45 1.44
CA HIS A 123 7.13 8.57 0.87
C HIS A 123 8.30 9.02 1.77
N VAL A 124 8.11 9.03 3.09
CA VAL A 124 9.16 9.43 4.05
C VAL A 124 10.40 8.56 3.87
N LYS A 125 11.56 9.22 3.82
CA LYS A 125 12.88 8.57 3.76
C LYS A 125 13.59 8.83 5.07
N SER A 126 13.93 7.77 5.80
CA SER A 126 14.61 7.87 7.09
C SER A 126 15.84 8.78 7.01
N GLY A 127 15.95 9.74 7.94
CA GLY A 127 17.07 10.70 8.02
C GLY A 127 16.98 11.91 7.10
N ASP A 128 16.08 11.92 6.10
CA ASP A 128 15.89 13.07 5.21
C ASP A 128 14.81 14.01 5.77
N THR A 129 15.22 15.17 6.28
CA THR A 129 14.35 16.20 6.85
C THR A 129 13.93 17.26 5.83
N ASN A 130 14.15 17.03 4.53
CA ASN A 130 13.68 17.90 3.46
C ASN A 130 12.38 17.36 2.88
N TRP A 131 11.28 18.08 3.12
CA TRP A 131 9.98 17.69 2.56
C TRP A 131 9.90 17.98 1.05
N ASN A 132 9.49 16.98 0.27
CA ASN A 132 9.25 17.14 -1.17
C ASN A 132 7.97 16.43 -1.61
N SER A 133 6.90 17.19 -1.82
CA SER A 133 5.60 16.66 -2.23
C SER A 133 5.55 16.03 -3.62
N THR A 134 6.52 16.30 -4.50
CA THR A 134 6.42 15.91 -5.93
C THR A 134 6.52 14.42 -6.19
N SER A 135 7.01 13.65 -5.22
CA SER A 135 7.09 12.19 -5.31
C SER A 135 6.13 11.48 -4.35
N ILE A 136 5.10 12.16 -3.84
CA ILE A 136 4.01 11.52 -3.12
C ILE A 136 3.10 10.85 -4.15
N PRO A 137 2.77 9.56 -4.00
CA PRO A 137 1.84 8.90 -4.91
C PRO A 137 0.44 9.51 -4.76
N ASP A 138 -0.26 9.77 -5.87
CA ASP A 138 -1.58 10.44 -5.81
C ASP A 138 -2.71 9.55 -5.27
N ASP A 139 -2.62 8.22 -5.46
CA ASP A 139 -3.70 7.27 -5.16
C ASP A 139 -3.21 6.13 -4.28
N GLY A 140 -3.75 6.04 -3.06
CA GLY A 140 -3.43 4.99 -2.10
C GLY A 140 -3.98 3.63 -2.52
N LYS A 141 -5.18 3.58 -3.14
CA LYS A 141 -5.78 2.32 -3.59
C LYS A 141 -4.95 1.70 -4.71
N ALA A 142 -4.41 2.54 -5.61
CA ALA A 142 -3.48 2.09 -6.64
C ALA A 142 -2.19 1.49 -6.07
N ILE A 143 -1.66 2.02 -4.95
CA ILE A 143 -0.49 1.43 -4.27
C ILE A 143 -0.82 0.03 -3.77
N ILE A 144 -1.97 -0.16 -3.10
CA ILE A 144 -2.38 -1.48 -2.60
C ILE A 144 -2.56 -2.46 -3.76
N ALA A 145 -3.23 -2.05 -4.83
CA ALA A 145 -3.44 -2.89 -6.00
C ALA A 145 -2.14 -3.31 -6.71
N LEU A 146 -1.13 -2.42 -6.78
CA LEU A 146 0.12 -2.67 -7.51
C LEU A 146 1.21 -3.34 -6.67
N CYS A 147 1.29 -2.99 -5.39
CA CYS A 147 2.39 -3.35 -4.49
C CYS A 147 1.96 -4.30 -3.36
N GLY A 148 0.65 -4.46 -3.11
CA GLY A 148 0.12 -5.26 -2.01
C GLY A 148 -0.04 -6.75 -2.33
N GLY A 149 0.15 -7.16 -3.59
CA GLY A 149 0.16 -8.57 -4.01
C GLY A 149 -1.11 -9.34 -3.69
N ASN A 150 -2.28 -8.68 -3.63
CA ASN A 150 -3.54 -9.25 -3.15
C ASN A 150 -3.49 -9.84 -1.73
N LEU A 151 -2.46 -9.47 -0.96
CA LEU A 151 -2.27 -9.84 0.44
C LEU A 151 -2.66 -8.70 1.40
N LEU A 152 -2.86 -7.50 0.86
CA LEU A 152 -3.40 -6.34 1.54
C LEU A 152 -4.77 -5.99 0.98
N GLU A 153 -5.69 -5.62 1.86
CA GLU A 153 -7.01 -5.13 1.53
C GLU A 153 -7.25 -3.74 2.12
N VAL A 154 -8.24 -3.05 1.55
CA VAL A 154 -8.69 -1.75 2.02
C VAL A 154 -10.08 -1.92 2.60
N ASP A 155 -10.24 -1.57 3.87
CA ASP A 155 -11.55 -1.41 4.49
C ASP A 155 -12.22 -0.17 3.87
N GLU A 156 -13.35 -0.37 3.19
CA GLU A 156 -14.08 0.70 2.52
C GLU A 156 -14.78 1.66 3.49
N GLU A 157 -15.10 1.23 4.71
CA GLU A 157 -15.80 2.06 5.70
C GLU A 157 -14.84 3.07 6.34
N HIS A 158 -13.62 2.62 6.65
CA HIS A 158 -12.64 3.42 7.38
C HIS A 158 -11.45 3.87 6.51
N GLU A 159 -11.39 3.45 5.25
CA GLU A 159 -10.28 3.68 4.33
C GLU A 159 -8.92 3.26 4.92
N THR A 160 -8.93 2.16 5.67
CA THR A 160 -7.74 1.63 6.35
C THR A 160 -7.21 0.38 5.69
N VAL A 161 -5.90 0.17 5.78
CA VAL A 161 -5.20 -0.92 5.12
C VAL A 161 -4.93 -2.04 6.11
N HIS A 162 -5.26 -3.27 5.71
CA HIS A 162 -5.08 -4.47 6.51
C HIS A 162 -4.48 -5.60 5.69
N PHE A 163 -3.93 -6.60 6.38
CA PHE A 163 -3.72 -7.90 5.74
C PHE A 163 -5.06 -8.57 5.51
N ILE A 164 -5.22 -9.26 4.38
CA ILE A 164 -6.42 -10.07 4.08
C ILE A 164 -6.70 -11.13 5.16
N HIS A 165 -5.65 -11.54 5.90
CA HIS A 165 -5.76 -12.44 7.03
C HIS A 165 -4.51 -12.40 7.92
N HIS A 166 -4.69 -12.69 9.22
CA HIS A 166 -3.57 -12.72 10.18
C HIS A 166 -2.48 -13.75 9.83
N SER A 167 -2.82 -14.84 9.14
CA SER A 167 -1.82 -15.84 8.71
C SER A 167 -0.79 -15.27 7.74
N VAL A 168 -1.15 -14.27 6.94
CA VAL A 168 -0.23 -13.58 6.02
C VAL A 168 0.84 -12.83 6.82
N PHE A 169 0.41 -12.05 7.82
CA PHE A 169 1.32 -11.38 8.75
C PHE A 169 2.27 -12.38 9.41
N ARG A 170 1.74 -13.51 9.89
CA ARG A 170 2.55 -14.57 10.49
C ARG A 170 3.55 -15.15 9.51
N HIS A 171 3.14 -15.39 8.26
CA HIS A 171 4.01 -15.92 7.20
C HIS A 171 5.19 -14.99 6.91
N LEU A 172 4.92 -13.69 6.69
CA LEU A 172 5.94 -12.69 6.38
C LEU A 172 6.91 -12.44 7.55
N THR A 173 6.46 -12.65 8.79
CA THR A 173 7.26 -12.42 10.01
C THR A 173 7.95 -13.68 10.55
N ASN A 174 7.74 -14.85 9.95
CA ASN A 174 8.29 -16.13 10.42
C ASN A 174 9.78 -16.33 10.06
N VAL A 175 10.55 -15.24 10.01
CA VAL A 175 12.01 -15.31 9.84
C VAL A 175 12.63 -15.70 11.17
N VAL A 176 12.56 -17.00 11.49
CA VAL A 176 13.20 -17.59 12.67
C VAL A 176 14.71 -17.40 12.57
N ASP A 177 15.32 -16.90 13.65
CA ASP A 177 16.78 -16.85 13.84
C ASP A 177 17.40 -18.23 13.57
N GLY A 178 18.03 -18.41 12.40
CA GLY A 178 18.79 -19.61 12.06
C GLY A 178 18.27 -20.49 10.91
N ARG A 179 17.34 -20.00 10.07
CA ARG A 179 17.07 -20.64 8.77
C ARG A 179 17.28 -19.63 7.64
N ASP A 180 18.46 -19.68 7.03
CA ASP A 180 18.74 -19.03 5.74
C ASP A 180 18.05 -19.77 4.56
N ASP A 181 17.24 -20.78 4.84
CA ASP A 181 16.91 -21.84 3.89
C ASP A 181 15.44 -21.83 3.40
N ILE A 182 14.56 -20.99 3.95
CA ILE A 182 13.11 -21.06 3.64
C ILE A 182 12.74 -20.21 2.41
N ALA A 183 13.41 -19.08 2.17
CA ALA A 183 13.07 -18.21 1.05
C ALA A 183 13.99 -18.45 -0.15
N THR A 184 13.87 -19.61 -0.79
CA THR A 184 14.67 -19.97 -1.98
C THR A 184 13.98 -19.49 -3.27
N GLY A 185 13.51 -18.23 -3.31
CA GLY A 185 12.66 -17.72 -4.39
C GLY A 185 12.59 -16.19 -4.47
N GLY A 186 11.83 -15.69 -5.45
CA GLY A 186 11.68 -14.24 -5.70
C GLY A 186 10.95 -13.50 -4.57
N SER A 187 10.23 -14.23 -3.71
CA SER A 187 9.50 -13.67 -2.56
C SER A 187 10.39 -13.29 -1.37
N ALA A 188 11.66 -13.72 -1.34
CA ALA A 188 12.56 -13.53 -0.19
C ALA A 188 12.70 -12.07 0.30
N GLN A 189 12.64 -11.12 -0.63
CA GLN A 189 12.75 -9.69 -0.34
C GLN A 189 11.58 -9.13 0.51
N TYR A 190 10.47 -9.86 0.60
CA TYR A 190 9.26 -9.43 1.31
C TYR A 190 9.18 -9.92 2.75
N TYR A 191 10.04 -10.85 3.14
CA TYR A 191 10.12 -11.34 4.52
C TYR A 191 10.90 -10.38 5.41
N PHE A 192 10.45 -10.21 6.65
CA PHE A 192 11.08 -9.30 7.60
C PHE A 192 10.84 -9.74 9.03
N ARG A 193 11.69 -9.30 9.96
CA ARG A 193 11.43 -9.48 11.39
C ARG A 193 10.50 -8.38 11.88
N GLN A 194 9.57 -8.72 12.77
CA GLN A 194 8.68 -7.72 13.37
C GLN A 194 9.46 -6.57 14.03
N SER A 195 10.58 -6.88 14.69
CA SER A 195 11.43 -5.85 15.29
C SER A 195 12.01 -4.86 14.28
N ASP A 196 12.30 -5.32 13.06
CA ASP A 196 12.85 -4.48 12.02
C ASP A 196 11.76 -3.59 11.42
N ALA A 197 10.53 -4.11 11.29
CA ALA A 197 9.35 -3.33 10.90
C ALA A 197 9.01 -2.23 11.93
N ASP A 198 8.96 -2.57 13.22
CA ASP A 198 8.71 -1.61 14.30
C ASP A 198 9.77 -0.50 14.28
N THR A 199 11.03 -0.88 14.09
CA THR A 199 12.13 0.08 14.01
C THR A 199 12.03 0.95 12.78
N HIS A 200 11.67 0.38 11.63
CA HIS A 200 11.45 1.14 10.40
C HIS A 200 10.36 2.19 10.61
N MET A 201 9.22 1.80 11.19
CA MET A 201 8.12 2.72 11.52
C MET A 201 8.59 3.84 12.46
N GLY A 202 9.38 3.52 13.49
CA GLY A 202 9.97 4.51 14.39
C GLY A 202 10.85 5.52 13.67
N CYS A 203 11.70 5.05 12.74
CA CYS A 203 12.61 5.92 11.99
C CYS A 203 11.82 6.92 11.15
N LEU A 204 10.73 6.47 10.52
CA LEU A 204 9.86 7.33 9.73
C LEU A 204 9.11 8.33 10.60
N CYS A 205 8.58 7.92 11.75
CA CYS A 205 7.91 8.84 12.68
C CYS A 205 8.87 9.93 13.16
N VAL A 206 10.07 9.56 13.61
CA VAL A 206 11.09 10.52 14.07
C VAL A 206 11.51 11.46 12.95
N THR A 207 11.77 10.93 11.75
CA THR A 207 12.15 11.74 10.60
C THR A 207 11.04 12.72 10.21
N TYR A 208 9.81 12.23 10.16
CA TYR A 208 8.63 13.04 9.84
C TYR A 208 8.48 14.20 10.84
N LEU A 209 8.55 13.93 12.14
CA LEU A 209 8.40 14.96 13.18
C LEU A 209 9.52 16.02 13.15
N ASN A 210 10.67 15.70 12.54
CA ASN A 210 11.81 16.60 12.37
C ASN A 210 11.82 17.31 10.99
N TYR A 211 10.74 17.28 10.20
CA TYR A 211 10.71 18.03 8.95
C TYR A 211 10.82 19.55 9.21
N SER A 212 11.79 20.19 8.56
CA SER A 212 12.08 21.64 8.68
C SER A 212 10.90 22.57 8.32
N ILE A 213 9.91 22.05 7.60
CA ILE A 213 8.67 22.75 7.31
C ILE A 213 7.86 23.07 8.56
N PHE A 214 7.93 22.23 9.60
CA PHE A 214 7.27 22.47 10.88
C PHE A 214 7.92 23.66 11.62
N ASP A 215 9.24 23.79 11.55
CA ASP A 215 9.97 24.95 12.10
C ASP A 215 9.61 26.24 11.35
N THR A 216 9.54 26.16 10.02
CA THR A 216 9.20 27.31 9.16
C THR A 216 7.78 27.81 9.45
N ALA A 217 6.82 26.89 9.67
CA ALA A 217 5.46 27.24 10.06
C ALA A 217 5.43 27.96 11.42
N LEU A 218 6.15 27.48 12.43
CA LEU A 218 6.26 28.12 13.74
C LEU A 218 6.91 29.51 13.67
N THR A 219 7.93 29.68 12.82
CA THR A 219 8.61 30.98 12.64
C THR A 219 7.71 32.00 11.94
N SER A 220 6.88 31.56 10.99
CA SER A 220 5.87 32.41 10.34
C SER A 220 4.75 32.85 11.30
N ILE A 221 4.40 32.01 12.29
CA ILE A 221 3.40 32.31 13.32
C ILE A 221 3.98 33.26 14.38
N SER A 222 5.23 33.08 14.80
CA SER A 222 5.89 33.92 15.81
C SER A 222 6.15 35.36 15.34
N GLY A 223 6.17 35.59 14.02
CA GLY A 223 6.21 36.94 13.43
C GLY A 223 4.87 37.71 13.49
N SER A 224 3.75 37.02 13.75
CA SER A 224 2.43 37.64 13.91
C SER A 224 1.93 37.38 15.33
N LYS A 225 2.00 38.43 16.17
CA LYS A 225 1.45 38.42 17.53
C LYS A 225 -0.08 38.32 17.46
N MET A 226 -0.62 37.12 17.28
CA MET A 226 -2.06 36.86 17.41
C MET A 226 -2.27 35.93 18.60
N VAL A 227 -3.04 36.44 19.57
CA VAL A 227 -3.56 35.69 20.71
C VAL A 227 -4.30 34.47 20.17
N LEU A 228 -3.84 33.27 20.55
CA LEU A 228 -4.47 32.01 20.21
C LEU A 228 -5.78 31.86 20.99
N ASP A 229 -6.88 32.20 20.34
CA ASP A 229 -8.22 31.78 20.76
C ASP A 229 -8.49 30.39 20.15
N THR A 230 -8.67 29.40 21.02
CA THR A 230 -8.68 27.97 20.70
C THR A 230 -9.99 27.52 20.02
N ASP A 231 -10.99 28.39 19.91
CA ASP A 231 -12.33 28.07 19.43
C ASP A 231 -12.55 28.20 17.91
N HIS A 232 -11.58 28.70 17.14
CA HIS A 232 -11.77 28.98 15.70
C HIS A 232 -11.22 27.93 14.74
N LEU A 233 -10.39 26.97 15.19
CA LEU A 233 -9.84 25.91 14.33
C LEU A 233 -10.89 24.84 13.94
N THR A 234 -11.95 24.67 14.73
CA THR A 234 -13.01 23.69 14.45
C THR A 234 -14.02 24.19 13.41
N LYS A 235 -14.13 25.51 13.21
CA LYS A 235 -15.09 26.11 12.25
C LYS A 235 -14.55 26.27 10.82
N GLY A 236 -13.25 26.03 10.60
CA GLY A 236 -12.61 26.12 9.28
C GLY A 236 -12.70 24.84 8.43
N VAL A 237 -13.11 23.71 9.03
CA VAL A 237 -13.08 22.38 8.37
C VAL A 237 -14.29 22.16 7.44
N THR A 238 -15.32 23.02 7.46
CA THR A 238 -16.56 22.77 6.70
C THR A 238 -16.57 23.27 5.25
N ASN A 239 -15.48 23.82 4.70
CA ASN A 239 -15.49 24.41 3.34
C ASN A 239 -14.46 23.83 2.34
N LEU A 240 -13.82 22.71 2.63
CA LEU A 240 -12.99 22.03 1.62
C LEU A 240 -13.85 21.12 0.72
N THR A 241 -14.77 21.74 -0.01
CA THR A 241 -15.40 21.12 -1.17
C THR A 241 -14.37 21.01 -2.29
N LEU A 242 -13.93 19.76 -2.51
CA LEU A 242 -13.59 19.14 -3.79
C LEU A 242 -13.24 20.09 -4.95
N ALA A 243 -11.94 20.30 -5.16
CA ALA A 243 -11.40 20.75 -6.45
C ALA A 243 -10.34 19.74 -6.95
N LYS A 244 -10.74 18.48 -7.11
CA LYS A 244 -10.01 17.50 -7.94
C LYS A 244 -10.13 17.93 -9.41
N THR A 245 -9.33 18.89 -9.88
CA THR A 245 -8.93 19.09 -11.30
C THR A 245 -8.03 20.33 -11.45
N GLY A 246 -6.82 20.31 -10.87
CA GLY A 246 -5.86 21.42 -11.00
C GLY A 246 -4.72 21.17 -12.00
N VAL A 247 -4.39 19.90 -12.29
CA VAL A 247 -3.10 19.52 -12.89
C VAL A 247 -3.14 19.50 -14.42
N ALA A 248 -4.14 18.82 -15.01
CA ALA A 248 -4.32 18.78 -16.47
C ALA A 248 -4.63 20.17 -17.07
N THR A 249 -5.37 21.00 -16.34
CA THR A 249 -5.81 22.33 -16.78
C THR A 249 -4.63 23.27 -17.06
N ARG A 250 -3.51 23.11 -16.35
CA ARG A 250 -2.32 23.98 -16.49
C ARG A 250 -1.40 23.57 -17.63
N ILE A 251 -1.27 22.26 -17.90
CA ILE A 251 -0.61 21.76 -19.10
C ILE A 251 -1.39 22.25 -20.33
N ILE A 252 -2.72 22.17 -20.30
CA ILE A 252 -3.58 22.68 -21.37
C ILE A 252 -3.42 24.20 -21.52
N SER A 253 -3.30 24.98 -20.44
CA SER A 253 -3.06 26.43 -20.54
C SER A 253 -1.66 26.76 -21.11
N ALA A 254 -0.63 26.02 -20.72
CA ALA A 254 0.73 26.21 -21.24
C ALA A 254 0.85 25.80 -22.72
N ILE A 255 0.15 24.75 -23.14
CA ILE A 255 0.04 24.33 -24.54
C ILE A 255 -0.86 25.29 -25.33
N ARG A 256 -1.93 25.86 -24.74
CA ARG A 256 -2.72 26.94 -25.38
C ARG A 256 -1.88 28.18 -25.62
N CYS A 257 -0.97 28.54 -24.71
CA CYS A 257 -0.01 29.62 -24.93
C CYS A 257 0.94 29.35 -26.11
N ARG A 258 1.29 28.10 -26.44
CA ARG A 258 2.05 27.76 -27.67
C ARG A 258 1.33 28.11 -28.97
N ARG A 259 -0.01 28.09 -28.98
CA ARG A 259 -0.80 28.49 -30.18
C ARG A 259 -0.92 30.00 -30.32
N ALA A 260 -0.82 30.75 -29.21
CA ALA A 260 -0.97 32.20 -29.19
C ALA A 260 0.36 32.95 -29.39
N PHE A 261 1.50 32.37 -29.02
CA PHE A 261 2.81 32.98 -29.19
C PHE A 261 3.73 32.06 -30.01
N GLY A 262 4.16 32.59 -31.16
CA GLY A 262 5.03 31.91 -32.12
C GLY A 262 6.29 31.32 -31.50
N GLN A 263 6.76 30.25 -32.13
CA GLN A 263 7.85 29.39 -31.67
C GLN A 263 9.06 30.17 -31.14
N GLN A 264 9.27 30.13 -29.82
CA GLN A 264 10.60 30.19 -29.24
C GLN A 264 10.74 29.09 -28.19
N GLY A 265 11.83 28.34 -28.31
CA GLY A 265 12.07 27.05 -27.68
C GLY A 265 12.22 27.12 -26.17
N VAL A 266 11.10 27.03 -25.45
CA VAL A 266 11.12 26.55 -24.07
C VAL A 266 11.42 25.05 -24.14
N LYS A 267 12.61 24.65 -23.66
CA LYS A 267 13.03 23.25 -23.63
C LYS A 267 12.04 22.48 -22.77
N ASN A 268 11.58 21.32 -23.23
CA ASN A 268 10.62 20.49 -22.49
C ASN A 268 11.09 20.23 -21.03
N GLY A 269 12.41 20.20 -20.78
CA GLY A 269 12.98 20.09 -19.44
C GLY A 269 12.65 21.24 -18.49
N GLU A 270 12.58 22.49 -18.96
CA GLU A 270 12.24 23.65 -18.11
C GLU A 270 10.74 23.64 -17.72
N LEU A 271 9.88 23.16 -18.63
CA LEU A 271 8.46 22.96 -18.34
C LEU A 271 8.22 21.79 -17.38
N LEU A 272 8.98 20.70 -17.53
CA LEU A 272 8.96 19.56 -16.60
C LEU A 272 9.49 19.98 -15.23
N GLN A 273 10.55 20.77 -15.16
CA GLN A 273 11.09 21.28 -13.91
C GLN A 273 10.07 22.15 -13.17
N ARG A 274 9.36 23.03 -13.89
CA ARG A 274 8.29 23.86 -13.32
C ARG A 274 7.04 23.07 -12.94
N TYR A 275 6.81 21.92 -13.56
CA TYR A 275 5.75 20.97 -13.20
C TYR A 275 6.11 20.19 -11.92
N LEU A 276 7.38 19.80 -11.80
CA LEU A 276 7.97 19.10 -10.66
C LEU A 276 8.46 20.05 -9.56
N GLU A 277 8.17 21.36 -9.65
CA GLU A 277 8.43 22.27 -8.53
C GLU A 277 7.61 21.82 -7.32
N PRO A 278 8.23 21.62 -6.14
CA PRO A 278 7.53 21.23 -4.94
C PRO A 278 6.45 22.25 -4.62
N LYS A 279 5.19 21.92 -4.90
CA LYS A 279 4.08 22.63 -4.27
C LYS A 279 4.06 22.18 -2.83
N VAL A 280 4.27 23.10 -1.90
CA VAL A 280 4.03 22.83 -0.49
C VAL A 280 2.53 22.61 -0.31
N ASP A 281 2.06 21.39 -0.58
CA ASP A 281 0.74 20.96 -0.19
C ASP A 281 0.83 20.56 1.28
N THR A 282 0.52 21.54 2.15
CA THR A 282 0.52 21.33 3.60
C THR A 282 -0.54 20.33 4.03
N ALA A 283 -1.57 20.06 3.20
CA ALA A 283 -2.60 19.09 3.54
C ALA A 283 -2.03 17.68 3.56
N ASP A 284 -1.31 17.27 2.51
CA ASP A 284 -0.66 15.95 2.43
C ASP A 284 0.34 15.74 3.58
N LEU A 285 1.11 16.78 3.93
CA LEU A 285 2.04 16.71 5.05
C LEU A 285 1.31 16.31 6.33
N LEU A 286 0.14 16.89 6.61
CA LEU A 286 -0.59 16.65 7.86
C LEU A 286 -1.25 15.28 7.95
N MET A 287 -1.37 14.53 6.84
CA MET A 287 -2.09 13.26 6.82
C MET A 287 -1.44 12.18 7.71
N PHE A 288 -0.11 12.19 7.89
CA PHE A 288 0.59 11.27 8.80
C PHE A 288 0.81 11.85 10.21
N SER A 289 0.47 13.11 10.43
CA SER A 289 0.76 13.84 11.67
C SER A 289 0.12 13.18 12.87
N SER A 290 -1.17 12.85 12.78
CA SER A 290 -1.89 12.24 13.90
C SER A 290 -1.25 10.92 14.31
N TYR A 291 -0.88 10.06 13.37
CA TYR A 291 -0.27 8.78 13.71
C TYR A 291 1.12 8.98 14.34
N ALA A 292 1.98 9.78 13.70
CA ALA A 292 3.35 9.99 14.17
C ALA A 292 3.40 10.55 15.60
N HIS A 293 2.62 11.60 15.90
CA HIS A 293 2.62 12.23 17.22
C HIS A 293 2.15 11.29 18.35
N HIS A 294 1.22 10.38 18.07
CA HIS A 294 0.68 9.49 19.10
C HIS A 294 1.56 8.27 19.35
N TYR A 295 2.23 7.74 18.32
CA TYR A 295 2.86 6.41 18.41
C TYR A 295 4.39 6.39 18.26
N TRP A 296 5.05 7.52 17.98
CA TRP A 296 6.51 7.54 17.77
C TRP A 296 7.31 7.00 18.96
N ILE A 297 6.88 7.27 20.21
CA ILE A 297 7.56 6.78 21.43
C ILE A 297 7.49 5.25 21.49
N GLU A 298 6.33 4.68 21.20
CA GLU A 298 6.13 3.23 21.24
C GLU A 298 6.99 2.50 20.21
N HIS A 299 7.17 3.10 19.04
CA HIS A 299 8.03 2.57 17.97
C HIS A 299 9.53 2.76 18.22
N THR A 300 9.91 3.71 19.07
CA THR A 300 11.32 4.04 19.36
C THR A 300 11.85 3.42 20.65
N THR A 301 11.07 2.59 21.33
CA THR A 301 11.47 1.88 22.58
C THR A 301 12.74 1.05 22.46
N ARG A 302 13.16 0.66 21.24
CA ARG A 302 14.38 -0.12 20.95
C ARG A 302 15.40 0.65 20.11
N PHE A 303 15.37 1.98 20.13
CA PHE A 303 16.34 2.81 19.42
C PHE A 303 17.68 2.84 20.15
N TRP A 304 18.72 2.34 19.50
CA TRP A 304 20.08 2.36 20.02
C TRP A 304 21.03 3.05 19.02
N PRO A 305 21.99 3.86 19.50
CA PRO A 305 22.87 4.66 18.63
C PRO A 305 23.65 3.82 17.61
N SER A 306 24.03 2.59 17.98
CA SER A 306 24.88 1.72 17.16
C SER A 306 24.19 1.15 15.91
N ARG A 307 22.86 1.22 15.82
CA ARG A 307 22.09 0.58 14.74
C ARG A 307 21.45 1.60 13.78
N PHE A 308 21.28 2.87 14.17
CA PHE A 308 20.54 3.88 13.40
C PHE A 308 21.09 5.30 13.57
N SER A 309 22.35 5.55 13.18
CA SER A 309 23.04 6.84 13.42
C SER A 309 22.20 8.06 12.98
N ASP A 310 21.67 8.05 11.75
CA ASP A 310 20.98 9.23 11.19
C ASP A 310 19.62 9.50 11.85
N ALA A 311 18.84 8.45 12.14
CA ALA A 311 17.54 8.58 12.80
C ALA A 311 17.68 8.79 14.32
N TYR A 312 18.75 8.30 14.94
CA TYR A 312 19.01 8.47 16.36
C TYR A 312 19.33 9.92 16.70
N ASP A 313 20.11 10.61 15.86
CA ASP A 313 20.37 12.05 16.04
C ASP A 313 19.06 12.86 16.00
N LEU A 314 18.14 12.52 15.08
CA LEU A 314 16.81 13.14 15.02
C LEU A 314 15.94 12.78 16.23
N PHE A 315 16.05 11.55 16.73
CA PHE A 315 15.34 11.10 17.93
C PHE A 315 15.76 11.91 19.16
N THR A 316 17.04 12.23 19.30
CA THR A 316 17.53 13.05 20.43
C THR A 316 17.08 14.51 20.40
N ARG A 317 16.46 14.98 19.30
CA ARG A 317 15.95 16.35 19.16
C ARG A 317 14.47 16.51 19.55
N LEU A 318 13.73 15.40 19.64
CA LEU A 318 12.32 15.35 20.05
C LEU A 318 12.20 15.28 21.57
#